data_AF-A0AAD4W466-F1
#
_entry.id   AF-A0AAD4W466-F1
#
_cell.length_a   1.000
_cell.length_b   1.000
_cell.length_c   1.000
_cell.angle_alpha   90.00
_cell.angle_beta   90.00
_cell.angle_gamma   90.00
#
_symmetry.space_group_name_H-M   'P 1'
#
loop_
_entity.id
_entity.type
_entity.pdbx_description
1 polymer ?
#
loop_
_entity_poly.entity_id
_entity_poly.type
_entity_poly.pdbx_seq_one_letter_code
_entity_poly.pdbx_strand_id
1 'polypeptide(L)'
;MSRRWIQNPNRCADEYLDGIEDFIEFARRHNPGATRIRCPCRRCNNTLFESIETVGFHLVRNGMIETYSIWNLHGEQVDHASSSNAPRVDNVEPIVDPNDQNQQLTTEKPSRKARRVAAIHDVPVVADPTPVGAIGGFLLWQSWKSFFSG
;
A
#
# COMPACT_ATOMS: atom_id res chain seq x y z
N MET A 1 5.28 -4.38 -15.13
CA MET A 1 6.74 -4.16 -15.13
C MET A 1 7.49 -5.10 -14.21
N SER A 2 8.77 -5.33 -14.50
CA SER A 2 9.74 -5.94 -13.60
C SER A 2 10.01 -5.02 -12.39
N ARG A 3 10.03 -5.54 -11.16
CA ARG A 3 10.34 -4.76 -9.93
C ARG A 3 11.82 -4.62 -9.64
N ARG A 4 12.69 -5.04 -10.56
CA ARG A 4 14.15 -5.01 -10.38
C ARG A 4 14.69 -3.59 -10.16
N TRP A 5 14.03 -2.58 -10.74
CA TRP A 5 14.37 -1.18 -10.54
C TRP A 5 14.42 -0.77 -9.07
N ILE A 6 13.57 -1.35 -8.20
CA ILE A 6 13.55 -1.02 -6.76
C ILE A 6 14.93 -1.29 -6.12
N GLN A 7 15.61 -2.34 -6.56
CA GLN A 7 16.93 -2.75 -6.08
C GLN A 7 18.08 -1.95 -6.69
N ASN A 8 17.84 -1.15 -7.72
CA ASN A 8 18.88 -0.35 -8.35
C ASN A 8 19.39 0.72 -7.35
N PRO A 9 20.69 0.73 -6.97
CA PRO A 9 21.20 1.70 -6.01
C PRO A 9 21.29 3.11 -6.60
N ASN A 10 21.42 3.24 -7.92
CA ASN A 10 21.50 4.53 -8.61
C ASN A 10 20.09 5.11 -8.80
N ARG A 11 19.74 6.11 -7.98
CA ARG A 11 18.42 6.77 -8.02
C ARG A 11 18.24 7.73 -9.19
N CYS A 12 19.31 8.02 -9.92
CA CYS A 12 19.27 8.82 -11.15
C CYS A 12 19.32 7.94 -12.41
N ALA A 13 19.43 6.62 -12.28
CA ALA A 13 19.36 5.73 -13.43
C ALA A 13 17.96 5.77 -14.06
N ASP A 14 17.91 5.80 -15.39
CA ASP A 14 16.63 5.82 -16.12
C ASP A 14 15.72 4.66 -15.70
N GLU A 15 16.27 3.45 -15.51
CA GLU A 15 15.52 2.29 -15.01
C GLU A 15 14.78 2.59 -13.68
N TYR A 16 15.43 3.33 -12.77
CA TYR A 16 14.85 3.70 -11.49
C TYR A 16 13.76 4.77 -11.66
N LEU A 17 14.02 5.78 -12.49
CA LEU A 17 13.10 6.88 -12.74
C LEU A 17 11.85 6.42 -13.52
N ASP A 18 12.01 5.53 -14.48
CA ASP A 18 10.93 4.86 -15.20
C ASP A 18 10.08 4.03 -14.23
N GLY A 19 10.71 3.26 -13.34
CA GLY A 19 10.00 2.50 -12.32
C GLY A 19 9.18 3.35 -11.36
N ILE A 20 9.65 4.56 -11.01
CA ILE A 20 8.87 5.53 -10.23
C ILE A 20 7.64 5.99 -11.02
N GLU A 21 7.80 6.31 -12.30
CA GLU A 21 6.72 6.75 -13.17
C GLU A 21 5.63 5.68 -13.29
N ASP A 22 6.05 4.43 -13.50
CA ASP A 22 5.15 3.27 -13.54
C ASP A 22 4.36 3.11 -12.24
N PHE A 23 5.04 3.27 -11.10
CA PHE A 23 4.40 3.21 -9.79
C PHE A 23 3.36 4.33 -9.61
N ILE A 24 3.72 5.58 -9.98
CA ILE A 24 2.82 6.73 -9.86
C ILE A 24 1.60 6.54 -10.76
N GLU A 25 1.79 6.10 -12.00
CA GLU A 25 0.72 5.86 -12.95
C GLU A 25 -0.21 4.74 -12.45
N PHE A 26 0.36 3.65 -11.93
CA PHE A 26 -0.38 2.58 -11.30
C PHE A 26 -1.23 3.08 -10.13
N ALA A 27 -0.63 3.85 -9.22
CA ALA A 27 -1.32 4.38 -8.04
C ALA A 27 -2.49 5.30 -8.44
N ARG A 28 -2.32 6.12 -9.49
CA ARG A 28 -3.38 6.97 -10.04
C ARG A 28 -4.54 6.16 -10.62
N ARG A 29 -4.22 5.12 -11.41
CA ARG A 29 -5.24 4.27 -12.03
C ARG A 29 -6.08 3.50 -11.01
N HIS A 30 -5.45 3.05 -9.93
CA HIS A 30 -6.13 2.24 -8.91
C HIS A 30 -6.79 3.08 -7.80
N ASN A 31 -6.51 4.39 -7.74
CA ASN A 31 -7.10 5.30 -6.75
C ASN A 31 -7.62 6.58 -7.44
N PRO A 32 -8.62 6.48 -8.34
CA PRO A 32 -9.13 7.63 -9.06
C PRO A 32 -9.70 8.68 -8.09
N GLY A 33 -9.30 9.93 -8.27
CA GLY A 33 -9.73 11.05 -7.41
C GLY A 33 -8.94 11.23 -6.11
N ALA A 34 -8.00 10.32 -5.79
CA ALA A 34 -7.12 10.50 -4.64
C ALA A 34 -6.12 11.64 -4.89
N THR A 35 -6.10 12.63 -4.01
CA THR A 35 -5.14 13.75 -4.04
C THR A 35 -3.83 13.41 -3.31
N ARG A 36 -3.88 12.41 -2.42
CA ARG A 36 -2.74 11.90 -1.65
C ARG A 36 -2.74 10.38 -1.64
N ILE A 37 -1.56 9.79 -1.69
CA ILE A 37 -1.34 8.34 -1.65
C ILE A 37 -0.31 8.00 -0.57
N ARG A 38 -0.23 6.74 -0.14
CA ARG A 38 0.81 6.32 0.81
C ARG A 38 2.18 6.48 0.16
N CYS A 39 3.17 6.97 0.91
CA CYS A 39 4.53 7.13 0.40
C CYS A 39 5.35 5.86 0.67
N PRO A 40 5.76 5.09 -0.36
CA PRO A 40 6.54 3.86 -0.19
C PRO A 40 8.04 4.12 -0.12
N CYS A 41 8.48 5.36 0.16
CA CYS A 41 9.90 5.64 0.32
C CYS A 41 10.41 5.08 1.65
N ARG A 42 11.72 4.79 1.74
CA ARG A 42 12.33 4.21 2.96
C ARG A 42 12.08 5.02 4.24
N ARG A 43 11.98 6.35 4.11
CA ARG A 43 11.73 7.25 5.25
C ARG A 43 10.27 7.19 5.73
N CYS A 44 9.32 7.15 4.79
CA CYS A 44 7.88 7.17 5.12
C CYS A 44 7.33 5.78 5.44
N ASN A 45 7.96 4.72 4.92
CA ASN A 45 7.61 3.33 5.18
C ASN A 45 6.12 2.99 4.96
N ASN A 46 5.48 3.53 3.92
CA ASN A 46 4.03 3.39 3.65
C ASN A 46 3.09 3.92 4.77
N THR A 47 3.60 4.67 5.75
CA THR A 47 2.80 5.17 6.88
C THR A 47 2.19 6.55 6.62
N LEU A 48 2.91 7.40 5.88
CA LEU A 48 2.49 8.78 5.57
C LEU A 48 1.72 8.82 4.24
N PHE A 49 0.66 9.61 4.20
CA PHE A 49 -0.02 10.00 2.97
C PHE A 49 0.59 11.28 2.45
N GLU A 50 1.02 11.32 1.19
CA GLU A 50 1.66 12.47 0.58
C GLU A 50 1.04 12.77 -0.78
N SER A 51 1.22 14.01 -1.26
CA SER A 51 0.84 14.34 -2.63
C SER A 51 1.63 13.49 -3.62
N ILE A 52 1.09 13.22 -4.81
CA ILE A 52 1.76 12.40 -5.82
C ILE A 52 3.13 13.00 -6.19
N GLU A 53 3.23 14.32 -6.29
CA GLU A 53 4.47 15.03 -6.58
C GLU A 53 5.50 14.84 -5.46
N THR A 54 5.06 14.99 -4.21
CA THR A 54 5.89 14.74 -3.02
C THR A 54 6.35 13.29 -2.95
N VAL A 55 5.50 12.32 -3.32
CA VAL A 55 5.88 10.90 -3.37
C VAL A 55 6.97 10.67 -4.41
N GLY A 56 6.83 11.20 -5.62
CA GLY A 56 7.88 11.12 -6.65
C GLY A 56 9.21 11.69 -6.14
N PHE A 57 9.17 12.88 -5.55
CA PHE A 57 10.36 13.50 -4.94
C PHE A 57 10.99 12.63 -3.84
N HIS A 58 10.18 12.10 -2.93
CA HIS A 58 10.66 11.22 -1.88
C HIS A 58 11.26 9.91 -2.41
N LEU A 59 10.75 9.38 -3.53
CA LEU A 59 11.27 8.15 -4.13
C LEU A 59 12.61 8.36 -4.81
N VAL A 60 12.86 9.52 -5.41
CA VAL A 60 14.19 9.90 -5.92
C VAL A 60 15.16 10.10 -4.75
N ARG A 61 14.76 10.89 -3.74
CA ARG A 61 15.64 11.28 -2.62
C ARG A 61 15.98 10.13 -1.67
N ASN A 62 14.98 9.34 -1.27
CA ASN A 62 15.12 8.35 -0.19
C ASN A 62 15.11 6.90 -0.71
N GLY A 63 14.70 6.70 -1.96
CA GLY A 63 14.47 5.39 -2.54
C GLY A 63 13.17 4.71 -2.07
N MET A 64 12.66 3.78 -2.87
CA MET A 64 11.55 2.89 -2.50
C MET A 64 12.02 1.82 -1.51
N ILE A 65 11.12 1.33 -0.65
CA ILE A 65 11.36 0.21 0.24
C ILE A 65 11.56 -1.07 -0.60
N GLU A 66 12.70 -1.74 -0.43
CA GLU A 66 13.09 -2.89 -1.25
C GLU A 66 12.17 -4.10 -1.12
N THR A 67 11.57 -4.29 0.06
CA THR A 67 10.61 -5.36 0.32
C THR A 67 9.21 -5.04 -0.20
N TYR A 68 8.97 -3.82 -0.69
CA TYR A 68 7.67 -3.38 -1.19
C TYR A 68 7.54 -3.61 -2.71
N SER A 69 7.77 -4.87 -3.13
CA SER A 69 7.67 -5.29 -4.53
C SER A 69 6.25 -5.55 -5.01
N ILE A 70 5.29 -5.68 -4.08
CA ILE A 70 3.87 -5.83 -4.36
C ILE A 70 3.19 -4.55 -3.88
N TRP A 71 2.52 -3.84 -4.78
CA TRP A 71 1.87 -2.56 -4.49
C TRP A 71 0.46 -2.75 -3.91
N ASN A 72 0.31 -3.68 -2.97
CA ASN A 72 -0.97 -4.06 -2.38
C ASN A 72 -1.69 -2.89 -1.69
N LEU A 73 -0.95 -1.99 -1.02
CA LEU A 73 -1.51 -0.78 -0.41
C LEU A 73 -1.96 0.27 -1.44
N HIS A 74 -1.69 0.02 -2.72
CA HIS A 74 -2.08 0.86 -3.84
C HIS A 74 -3.00 0.13 -4.82
N GLY A 75 -3.49 -1.07 -4.48
CA GLY A 75 -4.49 -1.81 -5.26
C GLY A 75 -3.96 -2.97 -6.08
N GLU A 76 -2.68 -3.35 -5.94
CA GLU A 76 -2.18 -4.57 -6.59
C GLU A 76 -2.76 -5.81 -5.90
N GLN A 77 -3.44 -6.65 -6.66
CA GLN A 77 -3.96 -7.94 -6.20
C GLN A 77 -2.89 -9.02 -6.42
N VAL A 78 -2.70 -9.89 -5.43
CA VAL A 78 -1.89 -11.10 -5.57
C VAL A 78 -2.82 -12.23 -5.97
N ASP A 79 -2.66 -12.77 -7.16
CA ASP A 79 -3.39 -13.94 -7.62
C ASP A 79 -2.86 -15.18 -6.90
N HIS A 80 -3.57 -15.59 -5.86
CA HIS A 80 -3.36 -16.90 -5.21
C HIS A 80 -3.94 -18.03 -6.07
N ALA A 81 -3.45 -18.21 -7.30
CA ALA A 81 -3.83 -19.34 -8.12
C ALA A 81 -2.79 -20.47 -8.01
N SER A 82 -3.21 -21.58 -7.39
CA SER A 82 -2.64 -22.94 -7.50
C SER A 82 -1.60 -23.39 -6.46
N SER A 83 -2.03 -23.59 -5.22
CA SER A 83 -1.54 -24.72 -4.41
C SER A 83 -2.63 -25.20 -3.44
N SER A 84 -3.67 -25.79 -4.01
CA SER A 84 -4.65 -26.57 -3.25
C SER A 84 -5.03 -27.81 -4.05
N ASN A 85 -4.08 -28.73 -4.19
CA ASN A 85 -4.44 -30.15 -4.34
C ASN A 85 -4.93 -30.65 -2.97
N ALA A 86 -6.13 -30.25 -2.58
CA ALA A 86 -6.91 -30.96 -1.58
C ALA A 86 -7.82 -31.94 -2.35
N PRO A 87 -7.74 -33.26 -2.11
CA PRO A 87 -8.69 -34.19 -2.70
C PRO A 87 -10.08 -33.82 -2.20
N ARG A 88 -11.00 -33.58 -3.13
CA ARG A 88 -12.43 -33.51 -2.81
C ARG A 88 -12.85 -34.91 -2.36
N VAL A 89 -13.12 -35.08 -1.07
CA VAL A 89 -13.77 -36.29 -0.58
C VAL A 89 -15.26 -36.11 -0.84
N ASP A 90 -15.81 -37.00 -1.65
CA ASP A 90 -17.21 -37.01 -2.04
C ASP A 90 -18.15 -37.20 -0.83
N ASN A 91 -19.34 -36.66 -1.01
CA ASN A 91 -20.42 -36.51 -0.05
C ASN A 91 -20.89 -37.85 0.56
N VAL A 92 -21.05 -37.91 1.88
CA VAL A 92 -21.91 -38.90 2.55
C VAL A 92 -23.11 -38.16 3.15
N GLU A 93 -24.31 -38.67 2.84
CA GLU A 93 -25.62 -38.12 3.17
C GLU A 93 -25.85 -37.87 4.67
N PRO A 94 -26.71 -36.91 5.06
CA PRO A 94 -27.15 -36.75 6.45
C PRO A 94 -28.27 -37.76 6.76
N ILE A 95 -27.99 -38.72 7.64
CA ILE A 95 -29.03 -39.51 8.30
C ILE A 95 -29.73 -38.59 9.30
N VAL A 96 -31.00 -38.28 9.04
CA VAL A 96 -31.89 -37.56 9.97
C VAL A 96 -32.43 -38.52 11.02
N ASP A 97 -32.17 -38.24 12.31
CA ASP A 97 -32.86 -38.90 13.42
C ASP A 97 -33.77 -37.86 14.13
N PRO A 98 -35.10 -38.09 14.21
CA PRO A 98 -36.06 -37.10 14.69
C PRO A 98 -36.55 -37.42 16.11
N ASN A 99 -35.76 -37.17 17.16
CA ASN A 99 -36.31 -36.93 18.51
C ASN A 99 -35.22 -36.51 19.51
N ASP A 100 -35.32 -35.33 20.13
CA ASP A 100 -35.59 -35.20 21.56
C ASP A 100 -35.70 -33.72 21.96
N GLN A 101 -36.56 -33.48 22.93
CA GLN A 101 -37.13 -32.21 23.33
C GLN A 101 -36.25 -31.48 24.37
N ASN A 102 -36.29 -30.14 24.29
CA ASN A 102 -36.37 -29.24 25.45
C ASN A 102 -35.15 -29.12 26.39
N GLN A 103 -34.48 -27.95 26.40
CA GLN A 103 -34.58 -26.98 27.51
C GLN A 103 -33.65 -25.77 27.31
N GLN A 104 -34.22 -24.62 27.63
CA GLN A 104 -33.66 -23.28 27.55
C GLN A 104 -32.73 -23.00 28.74
N LEU A 105 -31.50 -22.51 28.49
CA LEU A 105 -30.72 -21.82 29.52
C LEU A 105 -29.94 -20.63 28.93
N THR A 106 -30.38 -19.46 29.37
CA THR A 106 -29.74 -18.15 29.28
C THR A 106 -28.31 -18.19 29.80
N THR A 107 -27.35 -17.55 29.11
CA THR A 107 -26.30 -16.73 29.74
C THR A 107 -25.57 -15.88 28.69
N GLU A 108 -25.75 -14.56 28.79
CA GLU A 108 -24.71 -13.52 28.75
C GLU A 108 -23.63 -13.52 27.63
N LYS A 109 -23.68 -12.42 26.86
CA LYS A 109 -22.64 -11.90 25.97
C LYS A 109 -21.35 -11.55 26.73
N PRO A 110 -20.15 -12.01 26.33
CA PRO A 110 -18.92 -11.38 26.79
C PRO A 110 -18.51 -10.28 25.81
N SER A 111 -18.88 -9.05 26.16
CA SER A 111 -18.12 -7.86 25.80
C SER A 111 -16.67 -8.02 26.24
N ARG A 112 -15.73 -8.02 25.29
CA ARG A 112 -14.30 -7.87 25.59
C ARG A 112 -13.73 -6.65 24.88
N LYS A 113 -14.01 -5.51 25.54
CA LYS A 113 -13.10 -4.39 25.84
C LYS A 113 -12.19 -3.94 24.70
N ALA A 114 -12.57 -2.80 24.11
CA ALA A 114 -11.67 -1.92 23.38
C ALA A 114 -10.43 -1.63 24.23
N ARG A 115 -9.27 -2.03 23.71
CA ARG A 115 -7.98 -1.73 24.32
C ARG A 115 -7.64 -0.29 23.97
N ARG A 116 -7.64 0.59 24.97
CA ARG A 116 -7.17 1.98 24.85
C ARG A 116 -5.74 1.94 24.32
N VAL A 117 -5.51 2.45 23.11
CA VAL A 117 -4.17 2.81 22.67
C VAL A 117 -3.85 4.15 23.32
N ALA A 118 -2.78 4.17 24.11
CA ALA A 118 -2.30 5.36 24.80
C ALA A 118 -1.93 6.45 23.79
N ALA A 119 -2.29 7.69 24.12
CA ALA A 119 -1.85 8.88 23.42
C ALA A 119 -0.32 8.93 23.44
N ILE A 120 0.29 8.92 22.26
CA ILE A 120 1.72 9.20 22.11
C ILE A 120 1.80 10.72 22.01
N HIS A 121 2.45 11.29 23.02
CA HIS A 121 2.73 12.71 23.14
C HIS A 121 3.48 13.25 21.92
N ASP A 122 3.04 14.44 21.53
CA ASP A 122 3.62 15.46 20.66
C ASP A 122 5.09 15.26 20.26
N VAL A 123 5.31 14.84 19.01
CA VAL A 123 6.57 15.11 18.30
C VAL A 123 6.33 16.35 17.46
N PRO A 124 7.06 17.47 17.68
CA PRO A 124 6.94 18.64 16.83
C PRO A 124 7.39 18.27 15.42
N VAL A 125 6.43 18.27 14.49
CA VAL A 125 6.70 18.26 13.05
C VAL A 125 7.43 19.56 12.76
N VAL A 126 8.77 19.47 12.64
CA VAL A 126 9.57 20.52 12.00
C VAL A 126 9.01 20.68 10.58
N ALA A 127 8.33 21.81 10.39
CA ALA A 127 7.86 22.27 9.10
C ALA A 127 9.08 22.57 8.23
N ASP A 128 9.34 21.73 7.24
CA ASP A 128 10.20 22.09 6.12
C ASP A 128 9.43 23.04 5.19
N PRO A 129 10.08 24.07 4.61
CA PRO A 129 9.43 25.11 3.84
C PRO A 129 8.93 24.58 2.50
N THR A 130 7.66 24.85 2.22
CA THR A 130 7.02 24.69 0.92
C THR A 130 7.73 25.52 -0.16
N PRO A 131 8.06 24.95 -1.33
CA PRO A 131 8.16 25.72 -2.55
C PRO A 131 6.75 25.86 -3.17
N VAL A 132 6.27 27.09 -3.06
CA VAL A 132 5.32 27.84 -3.88
C VAL A 132 4.86 27.18 -5.21
N GLY A 133 3.54 27.21 -5.45
CA GLY A 133 2.92 27.45 -6.77
C GLY A 133 2.92 26.27 -7.75
N ALA A 134 1.80 25.58 -7.94
CA ALA A 134 0.75 25.91 -8.92
C ALA A 134 1.03 25.37 -10.34
N ILE A 135 0.09 24.53 -10.80
CA ILE A 135 -0.28 24.20 -12.20
C ILE A 135 0.84 23.64 -13.11
N GLY A 136 0.97 22.30 -13.12
CA GLY A 136 1.71 21.60 -14.18
C GLY A 136 2.39 20.28 -13.80
N GLY A 137 1.82 19.49 -12.88
CA GLY A 137 2.51 18.36 -12.23
C GLY A 137 3.05 17.22 -13.12
N PHE A 138 2.66 17.13 -14.39
CA PHE A 138 3.21 16.11 -15.32
C PHE A 138 4.34 16.65 -16.20
N LEU A 139 4.22 17.89 -16.70
CA LEU A 139 5.26 18.54 -17.50
C LEU A 139 6.46 18.92 -16.63
N LEU A 140 6.23 19.31 -15.38
CA LEU A 140 7.33 19.60 -14.45
C LEU A 140 8.10 18.31 -14.10
N TRP A 141 7.42 17.17 -13.93
CA TRP A 141 8.08 15.88 -13.69
C TRP A 141 8.97 15.46 -14.86
N GLN A 142 8.49 15.56 -16.10
CA GLN A 142 9.29 15.24 -17.30
C GLN A 142 10.50 16.18 -17.47
N SER A 143 10.32 17.48 -17.19
CA SER A 143 11.44 18.44 -17.12
C SER A 143 12.41 18.13 -15.97
N TRP A 144 11.90 17.66 -14.84
CA TRP A 144 12.69 17.33 -13.65
C TRP A 144 13.47 16.03 -13.84
N LYS A 145 12.91 15.03 -14.53
CA LYS A 145 13.57 13.79 -14.94
C LYS A 145 14.78 14.10 -15.83
N SER A 146 14.60 15.01 -16.79
CA SER A 146 15.68 15.50 -17.67
C SER A 146 16.82 16.21 -16.92
N PHE A 147 16.57 16.74 -15.71
CA PHE A 147 17.59 17.39 -14.90
C PHE A 147 18.52 16.39 -14.16
N PHE A 148 18.07 15.15 -13.92
CA PHE A 148 18.85 14.13 -13.20
C PHE A 148 19.51 13.08 -14.10
N SER A 149 19.07 12.92 -15.35
CA SER A 149 19.67 12.03 -16.35
C SER A 149 20.82 12.69 -17.16
N GLY A 150 21.27 13.89 -16.77
CA GLY A 150 22.32 14.68 -17.45
C GLY A 150 23.68 14.66 -16.77
#